data_AF-A0A5R2MTR1-F1
#
_entry.id   AF-A0A5R2MTR1-F1
#
_cell.length_a   1.000
_cell.length_b   1.000
_cell.length_c   1.000
_cell.angle_alpha   90.00
_cell.angle_beta   90.00
_cell.angle_gamma   90.00
#
_symmetry.space_group_name_H-M   'P 1'
#
loop_
_entity.id
_entity.type
_entity.pdbx_description
1 polymer ?
#
loop_
_entity_poly.entity_id
_entity_poly.type
_entity_poly.pdbx_seq_one_letter_code
_entity_poly.pdbx_strand_id
1 'polypeptide(L)'
;ADLERGCVPWVKPWGRAKASLGLPKNAVTGRSYSGINILILWGAVIERGYAGQYWLTFWQALWLGGNVRKGEHGTTIVHADRFIPKDEKERAREEEAEPR
;
A
#
# COMPACT_ATOMS: atom_id res chain seq x y z
N ALA A 1 -15.98 -9.18 11.03
CA ALA A 1 -14.64 -8.54 11.04
C ALA A 1 -13.64 -9.44 11.78
N ASP A 2 -12.35 -9.44 11.44
CA ASP A 2 -11.35 -10.36 12.05
C ASP A 2 -11.22 -10.23 13.57
N LEU A 3 -11.50 -9.04 14.11
CA LEU A 3 -11.55 -8.76 15.56
C LEU A 3 -12.62 -9.60 16.29
N GLU A 4 -13.75 -9.89 15.64
CA GLU A 4 -14.86 -10.67 16.23
C GLU A 4 -14.54 -12.16 16.32
N ARG A 5 -13.49 -12.61 15.61
CA ARG A 5 -13.00 -14.00 15.63
C ARG A 5 -11.88 -14.22 16.66
N GLY A 6 -11.60 -13.24 17.51
CA GLY A 6 -10.53 -13.31 18.52
C GLY A 6 -9.12 -13.27 17.93
N CYS A 7 -8.98 -12.98 16.62
CA CYS A 7 -7.69 -12.80 15.98
C CYS A 7 -7.36 -11.31 15.90
N VAL A 8 -6.41 -10.88 16.73
CA VAL A 8 -5.81 -9.56 16.61
C VAL A 8 -5.00 -9.49 15.30
N PRO A 9 -5.33 -8.60 14.35
CA PRO A 9 -4.77 -8.61 13.00
C PRO A 9 -3.26 -8.33 12.96
N TRP A 10 -2.68 -7.79 14.03
CA TRP A 10 -1.23 -7.58 14.18
C TRP A 10 -0.46 -8.83 14.66
N VAL A 11 -1.14 -9.89 15.10
CA VAL A 11 -0.53 -11.17 15.54
C VAL A 11 -0.83 -12.28 14.53
N LYS A 12 -0.64 -12.01 13.23
CA LYS A 12 -0.60 -13.09 12.22
C LYS A 12 0.79 -13.73 12.23
N PRO A 13 0.92 -15.06 11.99
CA PRO A 13 2.21 -15.71 11.88
C PRO A 13 2.87 -15.33 10.55
N TRP A 14 3.47 -14.13 10.53
CA TRP A 14 4.07 -13.49 9.34
C TRP A 14 5.12 -14.36 8.63
N GLY A 15 5.71 -15.34 9.34
CA GLY A 15 6.67 -16.30 8.81
C GLY A 15 6.10 -17.50 8.05
N ARG A 16 4.77 -17.69 7.96
CA ARG A 16 4.14 -18.80 7.20
C ARG A 16 3.76 -18.45 5.76
N ALA A 17 3.99 -17.22 5.31
CA ALA A 17 3.69 -16.83 3.93
C ALA A 17 4.63 -17.57 2.96
N LYS A 18 4.09 -18.10 1.84
CA LYS A 18 4.89 -18.66 0.74
C LYS A 18 5.68 -17.59 -0.05
N ALA A 19 5.44 -16.31 0.22
CA ALA A 19 6.17 -15.20 -0.38
C ALA A 19 7.55 -15.00 0.25
N SER A 20 8.45 -14.34 -0.48
CA SER A 20 9.73 -13.93 0.08
C SER A 20 9.55 -13.13 1.38
N LEU A 21 10.43 -13.37 2.36
CA LEU A 21 10.48 -12.69 3.68
C LEU A 21 10.88 -11.20 3.58
N GLY A 22 10.63 -10.56 2.44
CA GLY A 22 10.98 -9.18 2.17
C GLY A 22 9.89 -8.20 2.58
N LEU A 23 10.30 -6.94 2.77
CA LEU A 23 9.36 -5.83 2.90
C LEU A 23 8.55 -5.66 1.61
N PRO A 24 7.23 -5.42 1.70
CA PRO A 24 6.43 -5.01 0.56
C PRO A 24 7.07 -3.80 -0.12
N LYS A 25 7.20 -3.84 -1.45
CA LYS A 25 7.75 -2.73 -2.21
C LYS A 25 6.97 -2.49 -3.49
N ASN A 26 6.94 -1.23 -3.92
CA ASN A 26 6.35 -0.88 -5.19
C ASN A 26 7.23 -1.44 -6.33
N ALA A 27 6.63 -2.14 -7.28
CA ALA A 27 7.41 -2.80 -8.34
C ALA A 27 7.96 -1.82 -9.40
N VAL A 28 7.36 -0.62 -9.54
CA VAL A 28 7.86 0.42 -10.45
C VAL A 28 8.99 1.21 -9.82
N THR A 29 8.78 1.73 -8.60
CA THR A 29 9.73 2.66 -7.97
C THR A 29 10.77 1.97 -7.10
N GLY A 30 10.57 0.69 -6.79
CA GLY A 30 11.42 -0.08 -5.88
C GLY A 30 11.34 0.34 -4.41
N ARG A 31 10.59 1.40 -4.08
CA ARG A 31 10.45 1.90 -2.70
C ARG A 31 9.66 0.92 -1.84
N SER A 32 10.21 0.61 -0.68
CA SER A 32 9.53 -0.19 0.35
C SER A 32 8.39 0.61 0.99
N TYR A 33 7.28 -0.08 1.28
CA TYR A 33 6.18 0.48 2.06
C TYR A 33 6.58 0.58 3.54
N SER A 34 6.03 1.56 4.25
CA SER A 34 6.28 1.81 5.67
C SER A 34 4.99 1.78 6.49
N GLY A 35 5.14 1.63 7.81
CA GLY A 35 4.04 1.72 8.77
C GLY A 35 2.98 0.63 8.60
N ILE A 36 1.71 1.01 8.77
CA ILE A 36 0.57 0.07 8.74
C ILE A 36 0.41 -0.65 7.39
N ASN A 37 0.89 -0.04 6.30
CA ASN A 37 0.85 -0.66 4.98
C ASN A 37 1.62 -1.97 4.92
N ILE A 38 2.68 -2.13 5.73
CA ILE A 38 3.42 -3.40 5.78
C ILE A 38 2.49 -4.53 6.25
N LEU A 39 1.74 -4.30 7.32
CA LEU A 39 0.85 -5.31 7.92
C LEU A 39 -0.34 -5.62 7.01
N ILE A 40 -0.92 -4.60 6.38
CA ILE A 40 -2.02 -4.77 5.43
C ILE A 40 -1.58 -5.64 4.24
N LEU A 41 -0.43 -5.31 3.65
CA LEU A 41 0.08 -6.00 2.46
C LEU A 41 0.54 -7.42 2.79
N TRP A 42 1.20 -7.64 3.93
CA TRP A 42 1.50 -8.99 4.40
C TRP A 42 0.24 -9.82 4.68
N GLY A 43 -0.80 -9.22 5.25
CA GLY A 43 -2.09 -9.88 5.46
C GLY A 43 -2.68 -10.37 4.15
N ALA A 44 -2.69 -9.50 3.13
CA ALA A 44 -3.17 -9.83 1.80
C ALA A 44 -2.34 -10.93 1.11
N VAL A 45 -1.01 -10.92 1.27
CA VAL A 45 -0.13 -11.99 0.76
C VAL A 45 -0.44 -13.33 1.41
N ILE A 46 -0.67 -13.38 2.72
CA ILE A 46 -0.98 -14.60 3.47
C ILE A 46 -2.37 -15.12 3.07
N GLU A 47 -3.37 -14.26 3.00
CA GLU A 47 -4.76 -14.63 2.69
C GLU A 47 -4.93 -15.12 1.25
N ARG A 48 -4.24 -14.49 0.30
CA ARG A 48 -4.38 -14.80 -1.13
C ARG A 48 -3.27 -15.69 -1.68
N GLY A 49 -2.25 -15.99 -0.87
CA GLY A 49 -1.15 -16.87 -1.25
C GLY A 49 -0.26 -16.30 -2.36
N TYR A 50 -0.09 -14.99 -2.42
CA TYR A 50 0.76 -14.35 -3.44
C TYR A 50 2.24 -14.79 -3.29
N ALA A 51 2.94 -14.97 -4.41
CA ALA A 51 4.32 -15.48 -4.42
C ALA A 51 5.38 -14.41 -4.16
N GLY A 52 5.02 -13.13 -4.24
CA GLY A 52 5.97 -12.01 -4.13
C GLY A 52 5.40 -10.81 -3.39
N GLN A 53 6.31 -10.00 -2.86
CA GLN A 53 6.03 -8.78 -2.09
C GLN A 53 6.02 -7.52 -2.98
N TYR A 54 5.73 -7.68 -4.26
CA TYR A 54 5.74 -6.63 -5.28
C TYR A 54 4.33 -6.13 -5.51
N TRP A 55 4.11 -4.84 -5.30
CA TRP A 55 2.79 -4.21 -5.42
C TRP A 55 2.78 -3.16 -6.52
N LEU A 56 1.67 -3.11 -7.25
CA LEU A 56 1.44 -2.22 -8.37
C LEU A 56 0.03 -1.65 -8.29
N THR A 57 -0.12 -0.37 -8.65
CA THR A 57 -1.45 0.16 -8.92
C THR A 57 -1.93 -0.31 -10.31
N PHE A 58 -3.24 -0.30 -10.53
CA PHE A 58 -3.82 -0.68 -11.81
C PHE A 58 -3.24 0.14 -12.98
N TRP A 59 -3.12 1.46 -12.78
CA TRP A 59 -2.52 2.35 -13.76
C TRP A 59 -1.05 2.05 -14.01
N GLN A 60 -0.27 1.76 -12.96
CA GLN A 60 1.13 1.36 -13.13
C GLN A 60 1.27 0.07 -13.95
N ALA A 61 0.41 -0.92 -13.73
CA ALA A 61 0.41 -2.15 -14.52
C ALA A 61 0.12 -1.87 -16.00
N LEU A 62 -0.92 -1.06 -16.28
CA LEU A 62 -1.27 -0.65 -17.65
C LEU A 62 -0.13 0.09 -18.36
N TRP A 63 0.51 1.04 -17.66
CA TRP A 63 1.63 1.80 -18.22
C TRP A 63 2.84 0.93 -18.56
N LEU A 64 3.03 -0.18 -17.84
CA LEU A 64 4.06 -1.18 -18.13
C LEU A 64 3.64 -2.19 -19.21
N GLY A 65 2.49 -2.00 -19.86
CA GLY A 65 1.95 -2.92 -20.87
C GLY A 65 1.35 -4.20 -20.29
N GLY A 66 1.19 -4.28 -18.96
CA GLY A 66 0.54 -5.37 -18.25
C GLY A 66 -0.95 -5.12 -18.03
N ASN A 67 -1.70 -6.19 -17.78
CA ASN A 67 -3.11 -6.10 -17.39
C ASN A 67 -3.36 -6.91 -16.12
N VAL A 68 -4.21 -6.37 -15.24
CA VAL A 68 -4.70 -7.11 -14.07
C VAL A 68 -5.67 -8.20 -14.54
N ARG A 69 -5.51 -9.42 -14.03
CA ARG A 69 -6.38 -10.54 -14.40
C ARG A 69 -7.82 -10.24 -14.01
N LYS A 70 -8.76 -10.63 -14.88
CA LYS A 70 -10.20 -10.44 -14.64
C LYS A 70 -10.61 -11.18 -13.36
N GLY A 71 -11.27 -10.47 -12.44
CA GLY A 71 -11.71 -11.01 -11.15
C GLY A 71 -10.74 -10.77 -9.99
N GLU A 72 -9.54 -10.25 -10.24
CA GLU A 72 -8.66 -9.80 -9.17
C GLU A 72 -9.10 -8.45 -8.62
N HIS A 73 -9.02 -8.30 -7.29
CA HIS A 73 -9.35 -7.07 -6.59
C HIS A 73 -8.10 -6.45 -5.98
N GLY A 74 -7.98 -5.12 -6.01
CA GLY A 74 -6.90 -4.41 -5.32
C GLY A 74 -6.94 -4.61 -3.79
N THR A 75 -5.81 -4.35 -3.14
CA THR A 75 -5.71 -4.25 -1.68
C THR A 75 -5.68 -2.77 -1.30
N THR A 76 -6.60 -2.35 -0.43
CA THR A 76 -6.67 -0.98 0.07
C THR A 76 -5.47 -0.70 0.98
N ILE A 77 -4.71 0.35 0.67
CA ILE A 77 -3.60 0.84 1.51
C ILE A 77 -3.94 2.20 2.10
N VAL A 78 -3.25 2.59 3.16
CA VAL A 78 -3.42 3.88 3.82
C VAL A 78 -2.31 4.81 3.37
N HIS A 79 -2.68 5.93 2.76
CA HIS A 79 -1.76 7.03 2.50
C HIS A 79 -2.12 8.19 3.41
N ALA A 80 -1.26 8.49 4.37
CA ALA A 80 -1.37 9.67 5.19
C ALA A 80 -0.45 10.73 4.61
N ASP A 81 -1.04 11.70 3.93
CA ASP A 81 -0.35 12.92 3.51
C ASP A 81 -1.16 14.11 4.02
N ARG A 82 -0.49 15.23 4.30
CA ARG A 82 -1.15 16.46 4.71
C ARG A 82 -1.86 16.99 3.47
N PHE A 83 -3.18 16.90 3.45
CA PHE A 83 -3.98 17.50 2.40
C PHE A 83 -3.92 19.01 2.56
N ILE A 84 -3.06 19.65 1.78
CA ILE A 84 -2.99 21.11 1.68
C ILE A 84 -3.85 21.54 0.48
N PRO A 85 -4.97 22.25 0.70
CA PRO A 85 -5.81 22.78 -0.36
C PRO A 85 -5.00 23.60 -1.37
N LYS A 86 -5.38 23.58 -2.66
CA LYS A 86 -4.67 24.34 -3.71
C LYS A 86 -4.60 25.83 -3.39
N ASP A 87 -5.68 26.39 -2.87
CA ASP A 87 -5.77 27.81 -2.52
C ASP A 87 -4.78 28.19 -1.40
N GLU A 88 -4.52 27.27 -0.48
CA GLU A 88 -3.55 27.45 0.61
C GLU A 88 -2.11 27.29 0.11
N LYS A 89 -1.87 26.43 -0.89
CA LYS A 89 -0.57 26.35 -1.59
C LYS A 89 -0.26 27.61 -2.41
N GLU A 90 -1.26 28.19 -3.07
CA GLU A 90 -1.08 29.42 -3.84
C GLU A 90 -0.82 30.62 -2.91
N ARG A 91 -1.58 30.75 -1.81
CA ARG A 91 -1.36 31.79 -0.81
C ARG A 91 0.02 31.67 -0.13
N ALA A 92 0.41 30.47 0.27
CA ALA A 92 1.73 30.20 0.82
C ALA A 92 2.87 30.52 -0.16
N ARG A 93 2.64 30.36 -1.47
CA ARG A 93 3.61 30.69 -2.53
C ARG A 93 3.70 32.19 -2.79
N GLU A 94 2.59 32.91 -2.67
CA GLU A 94 2.54 34.39 -2.75
C GLU A 94 3.13 35.05 -1.50
N GLU A 95 2.97 34.44 -0.33
CA GLU A 95 3.41 34.96 0.96
C GLU A 95 4.82 34.46 1.38
N GLU A 96 5.53 33.69 0.54
CA GLU A 96 6.79 32.98 0.89
C GLU A 96 6.71 32.24 2.24
N ALA A 97 5.53 31.72 2.59
CA ALA A 97 5.26 31.07 3.86
C ALA A 97 5.11 29.56 3.70
N GLU A 98 5.26 28.80 4.79
CA GLU A 98 4.91 27.38 4.77
C GLU A 98 3.39 27.22 4.70
N PRO A 99 2.87 26.42 3.74
CA PRO A 99 1.46 26.10 3.69
C PRO A 99 1.08 25.24 4.90
N ARG A 100 0.00 25.62 5.61
CA ARG A 100 -0.44 24.95 6.85
C ARG A 100 -1.55 23.94 6.61
#